data_AF-A0A833GBL4-F1
#
_entry.id   AF-A0A833GBL4-F1
#
_cell.length_a   1.000
_cell.length_b   1.000
_cell.length_c   1.000
_cell.angle_alpha   90.00
_cell.angle_beta   90.00
_cell.angle_gamma   90.00
#
_symmetry.space_group_name_H-M   'P 1'
#
loop_
_entity.id
_entity.type
_entity.pdbx_description
1 polymer ?
#
loop_
_entity_poly.entity_id
_entity_poly.type
_entity_poly.pdbx_seq_one_letter_code
_entity_poly.pdbx_strand_id
1 'polypeptide(L)' 'MATPTEELLAACIDAARTGADFPTVWHSILRRHPIVVGSPVQRMDGTTAILEVPLLFGQRLVVGPGSTDYAIVFG' A
#
# COMPACT_ATOMS: atom_id res chain seq x y z
N MET A 1 -11.56 15.69 -8.34
CA MET A 1 -10.09 15.60 -8.36
C MET A 1 -9.74 14.42 -7.49
N ALA A 2 -9.04 13.40 -8.03
CA ALA A 2 -8.58 12.29 -7.22
C ALA A 2 -7.53 12.81 -6.24
N THR A 3 -7.57 12.34 -5.00
CA THR A 3 -6.54 12.64 -4.01
C THR A 3 -5.25 11.90 -4.38
N PRO A 4 -4.07 12.41 -3.95
CA PRO A 4 -2.79 11.73 -4.16
C PRO A 4 -2.80 10.28 -3.64
N THR A 5 -3.61 10.02 -2.61
CA THR A 5 -3.80 8.70 -2.01
C THR A 5 -4.60 7.77 -2.91
N GLU A 6 -5.64 8.26 -3.60
CA GLU A 6 -6.39 7.49 -4.59
C GLU A 6 -5.54 7.18 -5.82
N GLU A 7 -4.69 8.12 -6.27
CA GLU A 7 -3.75 7.88 -7.37
C GLU A 7 -2.72 6.80 -7.01
N LEU A 8 -2.16 6.86 -5.79
CA LEU A 8 -1.25 5.82 -5.30
C LEU A 8 -1.94 4.46 -5.22
N LEU A 9 -3.16 4.40 -4.69
CA LEU A 9 -3.94 3.17 -4.58
C LEU A 9 -4.19 2.55 -5.95
N ALA A 10 -4.62 3.36 -6.93
CA ALA A 10 -4.83 2.91 -8.29
C ALA A 10 -3.54 2.36 -8.93
N ALA A 11 -2.40 3.02 -8.71
CA ALA A 11 -1.10 2.54 -9.20
C ALA A 11 -0.69 1.21 -8.57
N CYS A 12 -0.94 1.02 -7.28
CA CYS A 12 -0.66 -0.26 -6.60
C CYS A 12 -1.56 -1.39 -7.12
N ILE A 13 -2.86 -1.11 -7.30
CA ILE A 13 -3.81 -2.09 -7.85
C ILE A 13 -3.43 -2.48 -9.27
N ASP A 14 -3.06 -1.51 -10.12
CA ASP A 14 -2.64 -1.80 -11.49
C ASP A 14 -1.38 -2.66 -11.53
N ALA A 15 -0.37 -2.33 -10.72
CA ALA A 15 0.84 -3.12 -10.60
C ALA A 15 0.54 -4.55 -10.14
N ALA A 16 -0.28 -4.73 -9.11
CA ALA A 16 -0.69 -6.05 -8.63
C ALA A 16 -1.48 -6.85 -9.69
N ARG A 17 -2.34 -6.18 -10.46
CA ARG A 17 -3.07 -6.78 -11.58
C ARG A 17 -2.13 -7.28 -12.67
N THR A 18 -0.98 -6.62 -12.87
CA THR A 18 0.08 -7.09 -13.77
C THR A 18 0.96 -8.21 -13.19
N GLY A 19 0.66 -8.68 -11.97
CA GLY A 19 1.39 -9.74 -11.29
C GLY A 19 2.61 -9.25 -10.52
N ALA A 20 2.75 -7.95 -10.25
CA ALA A 20 3.84 -7.44 -9.45
C ALA A 20 3.61 -7.77 -7.96
N ASP A 21 4.57 -8.45 -7.34
CA ASP A 21 4.59 -8.67 -5.90
C ASP A 21 4.82 -7.36 -5.12
N PHE A 22 4.43 -7.36 -3.84
CA PHE A 22 4.61 -6.21 -2.96
C PHE A 22 6.04 -5.62 -2.95
N PRO A 23 7.14 -6.39 -2.89
CA PRO A 23 8.50 -5.82 -2.93
C PRO A 23 8.79 -5.02 -4.21
N THR A 24 8.23 -5.47 -5.35
CA THR A 24 8.34 -4.77 -6.64
C THR A 24 7.53 -3.48 -6.63
N VAL A 25 6.29 -3.52 -6.14
CA VAL A 25 5.44 -2.34 -5.96
C VAL A 25 6.09 -1.33 -5.01
N TRP A 26 6.68 -1.83 -3.91
CA TRP A 26 7.40 -1.02 -2.95
C TRP A 26 8.56 -0.26 -3.57
N HIS A 27 9.43 -0.96 -4.30
CA HIS A 27 10.64 -0.36 -4.87
C HIS A 27 10.33 0.59 -6.04
N SER A 28 9.35 0.25 -6.87
CA SER A 28 9.02 0.99 -8.08
C SER A 28 8.09 2.19 -7.82
N ILE A 29 7.10 2.02 -6.95
CA ILE A 29 6.00 2.99 -6.76
C ILE A 29 6.09 3.64 -5.37
N LEU A 30 5.88 2.86 -4.30
CA LEU A 30 5.66 3.41 -2.95
C LEU A 30 6.88 4.18 -2.42
N ARG A 31 8.08 3.61 -2.51
CA ARG A 31 9.31 4.22 -1.99
C ARG A 31 9.61 5.59 -2.63
N ARG A 32 9.13 5.83 -3.85
CA ARG A 32 9.35 7.09 -4.59
C ARG A 32 8.19 8.07 -4.43
N HIS A 33 7.06 7.64 -3.87
CA HIS A 33 5.85 8.44 -3.80
C HIS A 33 5.91 9.42 -2.61
N PRO A 34 5.62 10.72 -2.80
CA PRO A 34 5.79 11.74 -1.77
C PRO A 34 4.87 11.59 -0.55
N ILE A 35 3.80 10.78 -0.67
CA ILE A 35 2.85 10.57 0.41
C ILE A 35 3.22 9.41 1.33
N VAL A 36 4.23 8.62 1.00
CA VAL A 36 4.68 7.50 1.84
C VAL A 36 5.65 8.06 2.88
N VAL A 37 5.30 7.95 4.17
CA VAL A 37 6.07 8.59 5.26
C VAL A 37 7.01 7.64 5.99
N GLY A 38 6.95 6.34 5.69
CA GLY A 38 7.77 5.35 6.38
C GLY A 38 7.77 3.98 5.71
N SER A 39 8.53 3.07 6.30
CA SER A 39 8.66 1.68 5.83
C SER A 39 7.39 0.88 6.08
N PRO A 40 7.12 -0.16 5.26
CA PRO A 40 6.04 -1.09 5.52
C PRO A 40 6.26 -1.81 6.85
N VAL A 41 5.20 -1.93 7.63
CA VAL A 41 5.17 -2.66 8.89
C VAL A 41 4.27 -3.87 8.70
N GLN A 42 4.77 -5.04 9.04
CA GLN A 42 3.94 -6.24 9.07
C GLN A 42 3.10 -6.23 10.35
N ARG A 43 1.78 -6.36 10.20
CA ARG A 43 0.83 -6.46 11.29
C ARG A 43 0.03 -7.76 11.16
N MET A 44 -0.42 -8.29 12.29
CA MET A 44 -1.46 -9.32 12.28
C MET A 44 -2.83 -8.64 12.42
N ASP A 45 -3.70 -8.89 11.45
CA ASP A 45 -5.13 -8.61 11.53
C ASP A 45 -5.85 -9.93 11.83
N GLY A 46 -6.15 -10.14 13.12
CA GLY A 46 -6.62 -11.43 13.63
C GLY A 46 -5.61 -12.55 13.38
N THR A 47 -5.93 -13.46 12.46
CA THR A 47 -5.08 -14.58 12.05
C THR A 47 -4.30 -14.33 10.77
N THR A 48 -4.51 -13.17 10.12
CA THR A 48 -3.95 -12.87 8.80
C THR A 48 -2.80 -11.88 8.94
N ALA A 49 -1.65 -12.22 8.35
CA ALA A 49 -0.56 -11.26 8.23
C ALA A 49 -0.85 -10.28 7.10
N ILE A 50 -0.93 -9.00 7.45
CA ILE A 50 -1.10 -7.87 6.51
C ILE A 50 0.15 -6.98 6.55
N LEU A 51 0.36 -6.22 5.49
CA LEU A 51 1.39 -5.17 5.46
C LEU A 51 0.72 -3.81 5.50
N GLU A 52 1.17 -2.96 6.41
CA GLU A 52 0.71 -1.58 6.54
C GLU A 52 1.83 -0.62 6.13
N VAL A 53 1.57 0.23 5.14
CA VAL A 53 2.47 1.31 4.76
C VAL A 53 1.91 2.62 5.31
N PRO A 54 2.65 3.32 6.21
CA PRO A 54 2.18 4.59 6.72
C PRO A 54 2.27 5.66 5.63
N LEU A 55 1.18 6.42 5.47
CA LEU A 55 1.06 7.52 4.53
C LEU A 55 0.93 8.86 5.27
N LEU A 56 1.02 9.97 4.52
CA LEU A 56 0.72 11.30 5.02
C LEU A 56 -0.72 11.39 5.53
N PHE A 57 -0.96 12.38 6.39
CA PHE A 57 -2.28 12.64 6.98
C PHE A 57 -2.87 11.52 7.85
N GLY A 58 -2.02 10.63 8.38
CA GLY A 58 -2.45 9.53 9.26
C GLY A 58 -3.16 8.39 8.53
N GLN A 59 -3.12 8.39 7.19
CA GLN A 59 -3.62 7.29 6.39
C GLN A 59 -2.62 6.13 6.38
N ARG A 60 -3.10 4.91 6.12
CA ARG A 60 -2.27 3.72 5.95
C ARG A 60 -2.74 2.96 4.72
N LEU A 61 -1.81 2.51 3.89
CA LEU A 61 -2.09 1.54 2.84
C LEU A 61 -1.94 0.14 3.43
N VAL A 62 -3.03 -0.60 3.49
CA VAL A 62 -3.07 -2.00 3.89
C VAL A 62 -2.95 -2.86 2.64
N VAL A 63 -2.06 -3.84 2.71
CA VAL A 63 -1.90 -4.88 1.69
C VAL A 63 -2.28 -6.21 2.31
N GLY A 64 -3.32 -6.81 1.75
CA GLY A 64 -3.86 -8.09 2.17
C GLY A 64 -2.92 -9.27 1.86
N PRO A 65 -3.24 -10.46 2.40
CA PRO A 65 -2.49 -11.67 2.12
C PRO A 65 -2.50 -11.96 0.62
N GLY A 66 -1.33 -12.22 0.05
CA GLY A 66 -1.17 -12.50 -1.38
C GLY A 66 -0.87 -11.28 -2.27
N SER A 67 -0.70 -10.07 -1.71
CA SER A 67 -0.30 -8.86 -2.46
C SER A 67 -1.25 -8.43 -3.59
N THR A 68 -2.50 -8.91 -3.59
CA THR A 68 -3.50 -8.56 -4.62
C THR A 68 -4.56 -7.58 -4.12
N ASP A 69 -4.73 -7.50 -2.81
CA ASP A 69 -5.72 -6.64 -2.16
C ASP A 69 -5.03 -5.42 -1.55
N TYR A 70 -5.44 -4.22 -1.97
CA TYR A 70 -4.92 -2.95 -1.48
C TYR A 70 -6.07 -2.09 -1.01
N ALA A 71 -5.97 -1.57 0.21
CA ALA A 71 -6.97 -0.69 0.78
C ALA A 71 -6.31 0.47 1.52
N ILE A 72 -6.95 1.64 1.47
CA ILE A 72 -6.54 2.79 2.29
C ILE A 72 -7.42 2.83 3.53
N VAL A 73 -6.79 2.78 4.69
CA VAL A 73 -7.47 2.92 5.99
C VAL A 73 -7.00 4.20 6.68
N PHE A 74 -7.88 4.79 7.48
CA PHE A 74 -7.51 5.87 8.37
C PHE A 74 -7.07 5.26 9.70
N GLY A 75 -5.90 5.69 10.16
CA GLY A 75 -5.21 5.14 11.32
C GLY A 75 -5.68 5.67 12.65
#